data_AF-A0A1M5ISP7-F1
#
_entry.id   AF-A0A1M5ISP7-F1
#
_cell.length_a   1.000
_cell.length_b   1.000
_cell.length_c   1.000
_cell.angle_alpha   90.00
_cell.angle_beta   90.00
_cell.angle_gamma   90.00
#
_symmetry.space_group_name_H-M   'P 1'
#
loop_
_entity.id
_entity.type
_entity.pdbx_description
1 polymer ?
#
loop_
_entity_poly.entity_id
_entity_poly.type
_entity_poly.pdbx_seq_one_letter_code
_entity_poly.pdbx_strand_id
1 'polypeptide(L)'
;MSEMESRPFSMQTENTPVAHAIEAHWTALLRDQDVPRRADIDPRVLRHVLTDCFILDNSIRHAPVFRIAGSNIATLRPNGMRGADFCQLFAAQDQRRVRQILALVARCPAKATLRVKRFDANAPAQNAKMLLLPLRGEDGKVSRVLGCLDVDKPMRTTRDHTAELQLIGFSLKPVIALARGTGLRLVVNNANPVSKVHHSAKPPVLRVVERAIASG
;
A
#
# COMPACT_ATOMS: atom_id res chain seq x y z
N MET A 1 -29.71 6.11 28.84
CA MET A 1 -28.50 5.30 28.53
C MET A 1 -28.77 4.64 27.19
N SER A 2 -28.25 5.22 26.10
CA SER A 2 -28.56 4.80 24.73
C SER A 2 -27.44 3.89 24.24
N GLU A 3 -27.84 2.67 23.91
CA GLU A 3 -27.05 1.57 23.42
C GLU A 3 -26.48 1.95 22.05
N MET A 4 -25.18 2.20 22.00
CA MET A 4 -24.46 2.58 20.79
C MET A 4 -24.20 1.31 19.98
N GLU A 5 -25.25 0.84 19.29
CA GLU A 5 -25.18 -0.26 18.33
C GLU A 5 -24.05 0.02 17.33
N SER A 6 -23.05 -0.84 17.39
CA SER A 6 -21.96 -0.90 16.44
C SER A 6 -22.53 -1.26 15.07
N ARG A 7 -22.84 -0.25 14.26
CA ARG A 7 -23.26 -0.46 12.87
C ARG A 7 -22.16 -1.24 12.15
N PRO A 8 -22.46 -2.42 11.57
CA PRO A 8 -21.49 -3.11 10.74
C PRO A 8 -21.15 -2.23 9.54
N PHE A 9 -19.87 -1.92 9.38
CA PHE A 9 -19.34 -1.19 8.24
C PHE A 9 -19.69 -1.98 6.96
N SER A 10 -20.62 -1.45 6.16
CA SER A 10 -21.04 -2.06 4.90
C SER A 10 -19.83 -2.20 3.98
N MET A 11 -19.59 -3.40 3.45
CA MET A 11 -18.70 -3.64 2.33
C MET A 11 -19.26 -2.96 1.07
N GLN A 12 -19.20 -1.63 1.00
CA GLN A 12 -19.27 -0.95 -0.28
C GLN A 12 -18.00 -1.37 -1.02
N THR A 13 -18.16 -1.94 -2.21
CA THR A 13 -17.07 -2.26 -3.13
C THR A 13 -16.29 -0.97 -3.36
N GLU A 14 -15.15 -0.81 -2.66
CA GLU A 14 -14.28 0.35 -2.81
C GLU A 14 -13.95 0.50 -4.31
N ASN A 15 -14.52 1.53 -4.95
CA ASN A 15 -14.30 1.79 -6.36
C ASN A 15 -12.85 2.22 -6.52
N THR A 16 -12.00 1.28 -6.91
CA THR A 16 -10.53 1.47 -6.92
C THR A 16 -9.96 1.34 -8.33
N PRO A 17 -10.35 2.25 -9.26
CA PRO A 17 -9.97 2.16 -10.66
C PRO A 17 -8.47 2.42 -10.87
N VAL A 18 -7.86 3.32 -10.06
CA VAL A 18 -6.43 3.64 -10.13
C VAL A 18 -5.61 2.40 -9.76
N ALA A 19 -5.92 1.80 -8.61
CA ALA A 19 -5.22 0.61 -8.14
C ALA A 19 -5.40 -0.57 -9.11
N HIS A 20 -6.61 -0.78 -9.65
CA HIS A 20 -6.85 -1.85 -10.63
C HIS A 20 -6.07 -1.65 -11.93
N ALA A 21 -6.07 -0.45 -12.51
CA ALA A 21 -5.36 -0.18 -13.77
C ALA A 21 -3.85 -0.44 -13.63
N ILE A 22 -3.26 0.01 -12.53
CA ILE A 22 -1.82 -0.15 -12.27
C ILE A 22 -1.49 -1.61 -11.97
N GLU A 23 -2.30 -2.27 -11.14
CA GLU A 23 -2.11 -3.69 -10.83
C GLU A 23 -2.20 -4.55 -12.09
N ALA A 24 -3.20 -4.31 -12.96
CA ALA A 24 -3.37 -5.06 -14.18
C ALA A 24 -2.16 -4.90 -15.12
N HIS A 25 -1.69 -3.66 -15.31
CA HIS A 25 -0.50 -3.41 -16.13
C HIS A 25 0.74 -4.10 -15.55
N TRP A 26 1.00 -3.94 -14.26
CA TRP A 26 2.16 -4.56 -13.60
C TRP A 26 2.08 -6.09 -13.64
N THR A 27 0.89 -6.67 -13.43
CA THR A 27 0.68 -8.12 -13.45
C THR A 27 0.95 -8.69 -14.84
N ALA A 28 0.56 -7.98 -15.90
CA ALA A 28 0.84 -8.37 -17.29
C ALA A 28 2.34 -8.41 -17.63
N LEU A 29 3.21 -7.79 -16.80
CA LEU A 29 4.66 -7.80 -16.98
C LEU A 29 5.34 -8.95 -16.22
N LEU A 30 4.63 -9.69 -15.37
CA LEU A 30 5.19 -10.83 -14.65
C LEU A 30 5.52 -11.97 -15.64
N ARG A 31 6.81 -12.25 -15.81
CA ARG A 31 7.31 -13.40 -16.58
C ARG A 31 7.97 -14.37 -15.63
N ASP A 32 7.61 -15.65 -15.70
CA ASP A 32 8.22 -16.73 -14.90
C ASP A 32 8.30 -16.44 -13.39
N GLN A 33 7.28 -15.79 -12.83
CA GLN A 33 7.22 -15.38 -11.41
C GLN A 33 8.24 -14.29 -11.02
N ASP A 34 8.91 -13.64 -11.99
CA ASP A 34 9.89 -12.60 -11.73
C ASP A 34 9.26 -11.20 -11.61
N VAL A 35 9.83 -10.38 -10.73
CA VAL A 35 9.46 -8.99 -10.52
C VAL A 35 9.91 -8.16 -11.71
N PRO A 36 9.04 -7.34 -12.34
CA PRO A 36 9.41 -6.59 -13.53
C PRO A 36 10.41 -5.49 -13.18
N ARG A 37 11.22 -5.12 -14.17
CA ARG A 37 12.15 -3.99 -14.04
C ARG A 37 11.36 -2.71 -14.10
N ARG A 38 11.89 -1.66 -13.46
CA ARG A 38 11.33 -0.32 -13.61
C ARG A 38 11.24 0.09 -15.08
N ALA A 39 12.21 -0.28 -15.91
CA ALA A 39 12.22 0.05 -17.34
C ALA A 39 11.06 -0.59 -18.13
N ASP A 40 10.49 -1.69 -17.63
CA ASP A 40 9.38 -2.39 -18.30
C ASP A 40 8.04 -1.67 -18.12
N ILE A 41 7.94 -0.75 -17.14
CA ILE A 41 6.74 0.05 -16.90
C ILE A 41 6.66 1.18 -17.93
N ASP A 42 5.75 1.04 -18.90
CA ASP A 42 5.43 2.09 -19.87
C ASP A 42 4.42 3.09 -19.28
N PRO A 43 4.85 4.33 -18.96
CA PRO A 43 3.95 5.34 -18.39
C PRO A 43 2.81 5.73 -19.34
N ARG A 44 2.95 5.52 -20.66
CA ARG A 44 1.92 5.91 -21.65
C ARG A 44 0.66 5.06 -21.52
N VAL A 45 0.80 3.81 -21.09
CA VAL A 45 -0.33 2.91 -20.78
C VAL A 45 -1.09 3.41 -19.55
N LEU A 46 -0.37 3.94 -18.56
CA LEU A 46 -0.92 4.42 -17.29
C LEU A 46 -1.30 5.91 -17.30
N ARG A 47 -1.26 6.60 -18.45
CA ARG A 47 -1.42 8.08 -18.55
C ARG A 47 -2.63 8.65 -17.81
N HIS A 48 -3.72 7.88 -17.71
CA HIS A 48 -4.98 8.28 -17.09
C HIS A 48 -4.97 8.19 -15.56
N VAL A 49 -3.96 7.55 -14.97
CA VAL A 49 -3.81 7.33 -13.51
C VAL A 49 -2.47 7.80 -12.96
N LEU A 50 -1.56 8.30 -13.81
CA LEU A 50 -0.22 8.73 -13.40
C LEU A 50 -0.22 9.82 -12.32
N THR A 51 -1.27 10.66 -12.29
CA THR A 51 -1.45 11.72 -11.28
C THR A 51 -1.48 11.17 -9.85
N ASP A 52 -1.97 9.95 -9.70
CA ASP A 52 -2.18 9.24 -8.43
C ASP A 52 -1.11 8.16 -8.18
N CYS A 53 -0.09 8.09 -9.04
CA CYS A 53 1.01 7.15 -8.96
C CYS A 53 2.24 7.76 -8.29
N PHE A 54 3.12 6.90 -7.78
CA PHE A 54 4.45 7.26 -7.33
C PHE A 54 5.43 6.11 -7.48
N ILE A 55 6.72 6.42 -7.47
CA ILE A 55 7.79 5.43 -7.41
C ILE A 55 8.69 5.75 -6.24
N LEU A 56 8.93 4.73 -5.41
CA LEU A 56 9.88 4.78 -4.31
C LEU A 56 11.20 4.14 -4.71
N ASP A 57 12.28 4.68 -4.15
CA ASP A 57 13.50 3.93 -3.88
C ASP A 57 13.34 3.25 -2.53
N ASN A 58 13.38 1.92 -2.53
CA ASN A 58 13.19 1.06 -1.37
C ASN A 58 14.43 0.15 -1.19
N SER A 59 15.61 0.68 -1.47
CA SER A 59 16.87 -0.02 -1.21
C SER A 59 17.09 -0.24 0.29
N ILE A 60 17.67 -1.39 0.65
CA ILE A 60 17.97 -1.77 2.04
C ILE A 60 18.92 -0.75 2.73
N ARG A 61 19.63 0.07 1.96
CA ARG A 61 20.64 1.02 2.46
C ARG A 61 20.06 2.25 3.16
N HIS A 62 18.83 2.65 2.84
CA HIS A 62 18.24 3.90 3.32
C HIS A 62 16.74 3.76 3.56
N ALA A 63 16.14 4.78 4.19
CA ALA A 63 14.70 4.85 4.33
C ALA A 63 14.01 4.86 2.95
N PRO A 64 12.79 4.31 2.82
CA PRO A 64 12.07 4.36 1.56
C PRO A 64 11.77 5.81 1.19
N VAL A 65 12.29 6.27 0.06
CA VAL A 65 12.13 7.66 -0.38
C VAL A 65 11.45 7.76 -1.73
N PHE A 66 10.66 8.80 -1.91
CA PHE A 66 10.04 9.11 -3.20
C PHE A 66 11.08 9.53 -4.24
N ARG A 67 11.04 8.90 -5.41
CA ARG A 67 11.80 9.30 -6.61
C ARG A 67 10.93 10.06 -7.60
N ILE A 68 9.68 9.62 -7.74
CA ILE A 68 8.66 10.19 -8.63
C ILE A 68 7.35 10.21 -7.85
N ALA A 69 6.58 11.29 -8.00
CA ALA A 69 5.22 11.41 -7.51
C ALA A 69 4.39 12.13 -8.57
N GLY A 70 3.21 11.59 -8.86
CA GLY A 70 2.20 12.27 -9.67
C GLY A 70 1.66 13.52 -8.98
N SER A 71 0.99 14.38 -9.72
CA SER A 71 0.53 15.68 -9.21
C SER A 71 -0.39 15.59 -8.00
N ASN A 72 -1.29 14.59 -7.93
CA ASN A 72 -2.16 14.40 -6.78
C ASN A 72 -1.39 13.87 -5.56
N ILE A 73 -0.42 13.00 -5.78
CA ILE A 73 0.46 12.54 -4.68
C ILE A 73 1.34 13.69 -4.17
N ALA A 74 1.77 14.58 -5.06
CA ALA A 74 2.57 15.75 -4.70
C ALA A 74 1.83 16.71 -3.75
N THR A 75 0.50 16.76 -3.79
CA THR A 75 -0.28 17.62 -2.89
C THR A 75 -0.34 17.11 -1.44
N LEU A 76 0.14 15.90 -1.16
CA LEU A 76 0.15 15.37 0.22
C LEU A 76 1.18 16.09 1.12
N ARG A 77 2.15 16.79 0.51
CA ARG A 77 3.19 17.54 1.22
C ARG A 77 3.49 18.87 0.54
N PRO A 78 3.42 20.01 1.26
CA PRO A 78 3.73 21.33 0.70
C PRO A 78 5.14 21.45 0.12
N ASN A 79 6.13 20.82 0.77
CA ASN A 79 7.56 20.92 0.40
C ASN A 79 7.97 19.98 -0.74
N GLY A 80 6.99 19.38 -1.44
CA GLY A 80 7.24 18.42 -2.52
C GLY A 80 7.63 17.03 -2.04
N MET A 81 7.56 16.09 -2.98
CA MET A 81 7.70 14.66 -2.67
C MET A 81 9.07 14.09 -3.01
N ARG A 82 9.83 14.65 -3.95
CA ARG A 82 11.13 14.06 -4.32
C ARG A 82 12.09 14.06 -3.13
N GLY A 83 12.64 12.88 -2.81
CA GLY A 83 13.56 12.68 -1.69
C GLY A 83 12.88 12.56 -0.32
N ALA A 84 11.56 12.80 -0.23
CA ALA A 84 10.79 12.65 0.99
C ALA A 84 10.79 11.19 1.48
N ASP A 85 10.94 10.97 2.79
CA ASP A 85 10.66 9.68 3.41
C ASP A 85 9.16 9.36 3.28
N PHE A 86 8.87 8.20 2.68
CA PHE A 86 7.53 7.69 2.48
C PHE A 86 6.81 7.40 3.80
N CYS A 87 7.52 6.86 4.80
CA CYS A 87 6.94 6.55 6.10
C CYS A 87 6.45 7.81 6.83
N GLN A 88 7.02 8.99 6.55
CA GLN A 88 6.57 10.25 7.14
C GLN A 88 5.21 10.74 6.63
N LEU A 89 4.63 10.11 5.60
CA LEU A 89 3.22 10.35 5.26
C LEU A 89 2.26 9.75 6.29
N PHE A 90 2.75 8.80 7.10
CA PHE A 90 1.92 8.08 8.04
C PHE A 90 2.08 8.64 9.46
N ALA A 91 1.01 8.54 10.23
CA ALA A 91 1.01 8.82 11.67
C ALA A 91 2.17 8.09 12.35
N ALA A 92 2.80 8.73 13.34
CA ALA A 92 4.03 8.24 13.98
C ALA A 92 3.94 6.77 14.45
N GLN A 93 2.79 6.36 14.96
CA GLN A 93 2.51 5.00 15.42
C GLN A 93 2.55 3.94 14.30
N ASP A 94 2.27 4.32 13.05
CA ASP A 94 2.19 3.41 11.90
C ASP A 94 3.49 3.31 11.11
N GLN A 95 4.40 4.27 11.26
CA GLN A 95 5.62 4.38 10.44
C GLN A 95 6.48 3.12 10.48
N ARG A 96 6.67 2.54 11.68
CA ARG A 96 7.44 1.29 11.85
C ARG A 96 6.78 0.13 11.10
N ARG A 97 5.46 0.02 11.16
CA ARG A 97 4.69 -1.04 10.51
C ARG A 97 4.73 -0.91 9.00
N VAL A 98 4.56 0.31 8.48
CA VAL A 98 4.68 0.60 7.05
C VAL A 98 6.08 0.26 6.52
N ARG A 99 7.13 0.58 7.29
CA ARG A 99 8.51 0.22 6.93
C ARG A 99 8.71 -1.31 6.85
N GLN A 100 8.11 -2.07 7.76
CA GLN A 100 8.13 -3.53 7.71
C GLN A 100 7.38 -4.08 6.49
N ILE A 101 6.23 -3.50 6.14
CA ILE A 101 5.48 -3.88 4.93
C ILE A 101 6.34 -3.65 3.68
N LEU A 102 6.99 -2.49 3.56
CA LEU A 102 7.90 -2.21 2.43
C LEU A 102 9.12 -3.14 2.39
N ALA A 103 9.66 -3.50 3.55
CA ALA A 103 10.74 -4.48 3.62
C ALA A 103 10.28 -5.87 3.13
N LEU A 104 9.04 -6.27 3.44
CA LEU A 104 8.46 -7.52 2.93
C LEU A 104 8.22 -7.45 1.43
N VAL A 105 7.68 -6.34 0.91
CA VAL A 105 7.49 -6.11 -0.54
C VAL A 105 8.80 -6.32 -1.32
N ALA A 106 9.96 -5.95 -0.74
CA ALA A 106 11.26 -6.14 -1.38
C ALA A 106 11.91 -7.51 -1.12
N ARG A 107 11.99 -7.95 0.14
CA ARG A 107 12.75 -9.15 0.55
C ARG A 107 12.03 -10.46 0.23
N CYS A 108 10.70 -10.44 0.33
CA CYS A 108 9.83 -11.56 -0.04
C CYS A 108 8.82 -11.02 -1.06
N PRO A 109 9.22 -10.86 -2.34
CA PRO A 109 8.47 -10.08 -3.31
C PRO A 109 6.97 -10.35 -3.24
N ALA A 110 6.23 -9.32 -2.85
CA ALA A 110 4.81 -9.39 -2.63
C ALA A 110 4.16 -8.07 -3.04
N LYS A 111 2.98 -8.17 -3.64
CA LYS A 111 2.06 -7.04 -3.74
C LYS A 111 1.52 -6.75 -2.34
N ALA A 112 1.58 -5.50 -1.92
CA ALA A 112 0.89 -5.04 -0.71
C ALA A 112 -0.29 -4.15 -1.08
N THR A 113 -1.42 -4.37 -0.40
CA THR A 113 -2.58 -3.48 -0.44
C THR A 113 -2.84 -2.99 0.96
N LEU A 114 -2.78 -1.68 1.16
CA LEU A 114 -3.00 -1.01 2.43
C LEU A 114 -4.36 -0.30 2.36
N ARG A 115 -5.16 -0.48 3.40
CA ARG A 115 -6.32 0.37 3.66
C ARG A 115 -5.85 1.49 4.56
N VAL A 116 -6.02 2.72 4.10
CA VAL A 116 -5.55 3.91 4.81
C VAL A 116 -6.70 4.87 5.04
N LYS A 117 -6.68 5.53 6.19
CA LYS A 117 -7.53 6.68 6.45
C LYS A 117 -6.70 7.92 6.26
N ARG A 118 -7.17 8.84 5.44
CA ARG A 118 -6.52 10.12 5.19
C ARG A 118 -7.18 11.20 6.05
N PHE A 119 -6.35 12.02 6.66
CA PHE A 119 -6.75 13.19 7.41
C PHE A 119 -6.13 14.42 6.75
N ASP A 120 -6.99 15.36 6.36
CA ASP A 120 -6.58 16.67 5.87
C ASP A 120 -7.14 17.71 6.85
N ALA A 121 -6.39 18.77 7.14
CA ALA A 121 -6.80 19.79 8.10
C ALA A 121 -8.16 20.46 7.76
N ASN A 122 -8.47 20.54 6.46
CA ASN A 122 -9.62 21.29 5.95
C ASN A 122 -10.65 20.40 5.21
N ALA A 123 -10.57 19.08 5.33
CA ALA A 123 -11.53 18.18 4.71
C ALA A 123 -11.93 17.03 5.66
N PRO A 124 -13.14 16.48 5.51
CA PRO A 124 -13.52 15.28 6.24
C PRO A 124 -12.54 14.15 5.96
N ALA A 125 -12.24 13.34 6.97
CA ALA A 125 -11.37 12.18 6.81
C ALA A 125 -11.93 11.22 5.75
N GLN A 126 -11.04 10.68 4.91
CA GLN A 126 -11.43 9.86 3.76
C GLN A 126 -10.78 8.48 3.84
N ASN A 127 -11.51 7.45 3.43
CA ASN A 127 -10.92 6.15 3.19
C ASN A 127 -10.19 6.18 1.85
N ALA A 128 -9.06 5.48 1.80
CA ALA A 128 -8.30 5.30 0.59
C ALA A 128 -7.61 3.93 0.60
N LYS A 129 -7.29 3.46 -0.59
CA LYS A 129 -6.52 2.25 -0.82
C LYS A 129 -5.17 2.64 -1.38
N MET A 130 -4.10 2.14 -0.76
CA MET A 130 -2.76 2.29 -1.28
C MET A 130 -2.25 0.94 -1.78
N LEU A 131 -1.81 0.92 -3.03
CA LEU A 131 -1.22 -0.26 -3.66
C LEU A 131 0.30 -0.07 -3.71
N LEU A 132 1.05 -1.13 -3.38
CA LEU A 132 2.51 -1.16 -3.47
C LEU A 132 2.94 -2.42 -4.23
N LEU A 133 3.67 -2.22 -5.31
CA LEU A 133 4.10 -3.24 -6.26
C LEU A 133 5.62 -3.22 -6.36
N PRO A 134 6.30 -4.37 -6.12
CA PRO A 134 7.74 -4.41 -6.22
C PRO A 134 8.20 -4.21 -7.66
N LEU A 135 9.36 -3.58 -7.82
CA LEU A 135 10.04 -3.40 -9.09
C LEU A 135 11.54 -3.67 -8.89
N ARG A 136 12.19 -4.22 -9.92
CA ARG A 136 13.65 -4.27 -9.97
C ARG A 136 14.23 -2.91 -10.37
N GLY A 137 15.28 -2.50 -9.67
CA GLY A 137 16.12 -1.37 -10.05
C GLY A 137 17.08 -1.74 -11.19
N GLU A 138 17.90 -0.77 -11.59
CA GLU A 138 18.94 -0.96 -12.61
C GLU A 138 20.00 -1.99 -12.19
N ASP A 139 20.24 -2.13 -10.89
CA ASP A 139 21.14 -3.13 -10.30
C ASP A 139 20.55 -4.55 -10.27
N GLY A 140 19.36 -4.72 -10.87
CA GLY A 140 18.63 -5.98 -10.91
C GLY A 140 18.00 -6.36 -9.56
N LYS A 141 18.23 -5.63 -8.46
CA LYS A 141 17.64 -5.95 -7.15
C LYS A 141 16.21 -5.41 -7.05
N VAL A 142 15.37 -6.05 -6.25
CA VAL A 142 14.04 -5.52 -5.90
C VAL A 142 14.24 -4.33 -4.95
N SER A 143 14.49 -3.15 -5.53
CA SER A 143 14.91 -1.93 -4.84
C SER A 143 14.04 -0.73 -5.21
N ARG A 144 12.95 -0.97 -5.97
CA ARG A 144 11.96 0.04 -6.38
C ARG A 144 10.57 -0.45 -6.01
N VAL A 145 9.68 0.48 -5.75
CA VAL A 145 8.25 0.20 -5.54
C VAL A 145 7.44 1.15 -6.40
N LEU A 146 6.59 0.61 -7.27
CA LEU A 146 5.51 1.37 -7.90
C LEU A 146 4.32 1.36 -6.96
N GLY A 147 3.74 2.51 -6.69
CA GLY A 147 2.53 2.58 -5.88
C GLY A 147 1.57 3.63 -6.34
N CYS A 148 0.37 3.60 -5.76
CA CYS A 148 -0.66 4.60 -5.95
C CYS A 148 -1.47 4.81 -4.69
N LEU A 149 -2.15 5.95 -4.62
CA LEU A 149 -3.17 6.23 -3.63
C LEU A 149 -4.51 6.43 -4.33
N ASP A 150 -5.43 5.49 -4.11
CA ASP A 150 -6.76 5.48 -4.71
C ASP A 150 -7.77 5.96 -3.66
N VAL A 151 -8.32 7.15 -3.87
CA VAL A 151 -9.25 7.81 -2.94
C VAL A 151 -10.68 7.61 -3.44
N ASP A 152 -11.60 7.22 -2.55
CA ASP A 152 -12.99 6.94 -2.93
C ASP A 152 -13.72 8.15 -3.55
N LYS A 153 -13.25 9.37 -3.28
CA LYS A 153 -13.83 10.61 -3.81
C LYS A 153 -12.74 11.50 -4.37
N PRO A 154 -13.00 12.19 -5.50
CA PRO A 154 -12.04 13.08 -6.11
C PRO A 154 -11.61 14.17 -5.14
N MET A 155 -10.30 14.42 -5.14
CA MET A 155 -9.66 15.32 -4.20
C MET A 155 -10.08 16.78 -4.45
N ARG A 156 -10.76 17.40 -3.50
CA ARG A 156 -10.82 18.87 -3.43
C ARG A 156 -9.50 19.36 -2.84
N THR A 157 -8.58 19.78 -3.70
CA THR A 157 -7.29 20.30 -3.26
C THR A 157 -7.43 21.75 -2.80
N THR A 158 -7.04 22.04 -1.57
CA THR A 158 -6.53 23.36 -1.18
C THR A 158 -5.01 23.21 -1.03
N ARG A 159 -4.24 24.14 -1.59
CA ARG A 159 -2.79 23.96 -1.88
C ARG A 159 -1.85 23.96 -0.66
N ASP A 160 -2.37 24.10 0.57
CA ASP A 160 -1.55 24.45 1.74
C ASP A 160 -1.67 23.49 2.94
N HIS A 161 -1.96 22.20 2.74
CA HIS A 161 -2.12 21.26 3.86
C HIS A 161 -1.19 20.05 3.77
N THR A 162 -0.75 19.61 4.95
CA THR A 162 -0.10 18.32 5.14
C THR A 162 -1.19 17.28 5.37
N ALA A 163 -1.27 16.30 4.46
CA ALA A 163 -2.14 15.15 4.65
C ALA A 163 -1.43 14.12 5.53
N GLU A 164 -2.11 13.63 6.58
CA GLU A 164 -1.64 12.49 7.37
C GLU A 164 -2.40 11.23 6.96
N LEU A 165 -1.69 10.12 6.85
CA LEU A 165 -2.26 8.80 6.61
C LEU A 165 -2.21 7.94 7.88
N GLN A 166 -3.30 7.24 8.18
CA GLN A 166 -3.35 6.22 9.21
C GLN A 166 -3.57 4.85 8.58
N LEU A 167 -2.80 3.85 9.01
CA LEU A 167 -2.93 2.50 8.49
C LEU A 167 -4.07 1.77 9.20
N ILE A 168 -5.17 1.54 8.49
CA ILE A 168 -6.32 0.80 9.02
C ILE A 168 -6.05 -0.72 8.96
N GLY A 169 -5.42 -1.17 7.87
CA GLY A 169 -5.11 -2.58 7.66
C GLY A 169 -4.30 -2.81 6.40
N PHE A 170 -3.79 -4.02 6.21
CA PHE A 170 -3.05 -4.36 4.99
C PHE A 170 -3.22 -5.84 4.64
N SER A 171 -2.91 -6.18 3.38
CA SER A 171 -2.76 -7.57 2.94
C SER A 171 -1.55 -7.70 2.04
N LEU A 172 -0.92 -8.87 2.08
CA LEU A 172 0.22 -9.23 1.25
C LEU A 172 -0.15 -10.42 0.36
N LYS A 173 0.19 -10.32 -0.92
CA LYS A 173 0.07 -11.42 -1.88
C LYS A 173 1.45 -11.66 -2.51
N PRO A 174 2.11 -12.80 -2.23
CA PRO A 174 3.40 -13.12 -2.83
C PRO A 174 3.32 -13.09 -4.36
N VAL A 175 4.33 -12.54 -5.03
CA VAL A 175 4.38 -12.49 -6.50
C VAL A 175 4.30 -13.88 -7.12
N ILE A 176 4.93 -14.88 -6.47
CA ILE A 176 4.83 -16.29 -6.86
C ILE A 176 3.40 -16.83 -6.86
N ALA A 177 2.53 -16.38 -5.94
CA ALA A 177 1.13 -16.80 -5.90
C ALA A 177 0.31 -16.13 -7.02
N LEU A 178 0.63 -14.87 -7.34
CA LEU A 178 -0.02 -14.12 -8.43
C LEU A 178 0.29 -14.73 -9.80
N ALA A 179 1.54 -15.11 -10.04
CA ALA A 179 1.97 -15.68 -11.32
C ALA A 179 1.46 -17.11 -11.57
N ARG A 180 1.09 -17.85 -10.51
CA ARG A 180 0.53 -19.22 -10.63
C ARG A 180 -1.00 -19.26 -10.68
N GLY A 181 -1.69 -18.12 -10.61
CA GLY A 181 -3.15 -18.08 -10.51
C GLY A 181 -3.70 -18.71 -9.22
N THR A 182 -2.85 -19.04 -8.24
CA THR A 182 -3.27 -19.68 -7.00
C THR A 182 -3.64 -18.61 -5.96
N GLY A 183 -4.88 -18.67 -5.47
CA GLY A 183 -5.49 -17.69 -4.57
C GLY A 183 -4.92 -17.63 -3.14
N LEU A 184 -3.62 -17.85 -2.95
CA LEU A 184 -2.97 -17.74 -1.63
C LEU A 184 -2.92 -16.26 -1.20
N ARG A 185 -3.75 -15.92 -0.21
CA ARG A 185 -3.81 -14.59 0.40
C ARG A 185 -3.27 -14.66 1.82
N LEU A 186 -2.16 -13.98 2.10
CA LEU A 186 -1.71 -13.78 3.47
C LEU A 186 -2.52 -12.63 4.09
N VAL A 187 -3.48 -12.97 4.95
CA VAL A 187 -4.26 -12.00 5.72
C VAL A 187 -3.70 -11.95 7.14
N VAL A 188 -3.08 -10.82 7.50
CA VAL A 188 -2.67 -10.56 8.88
C VAL A 188 -3.78 -9.77 9.54
N ASN A 189 -4.67 -10.45 10.28
CA ASN A 189 -5.71 -9.80 11.08
C ASN A 189 -5.07 -9.16 12.32
N ASN A 190 -5.25 -7.85 12.47
CA ASN A 190 -4.88 -7.14 13.69
C ASN A 190 -6.18 -6.81 14.45
N ALA A 191 -6.51 -7.63 15.45
CA ALA A 191 -7.49 -7.25 16.45
C ALA A 191 -6.83 -6.32 17.49
N ASN A 192 -7.30 -5.07 17.47
CA ASN A 192 -7.31 -4.03 18.50
C ASN A 192 -6.04 -3.23 18.89
N PRO A 193 -6.17 -1.91 19.15
CA PRO A 193 -5.12 -1.03 19.69
C PRO A 193 -5.22 -0.84 21.21
N VAL A 194 -4.05 -0.64 21.84
CA VAL A 194 -3.73 -0.06 23.16
C VAL A 194 -4.53 -0.52 24.40
N SER A 195 -3.86 -1.26 25.30
CA SER A 195 -3.94 -1.08 26.76
C SER A 195 -2.62 -1.55 27.40
N LYS A 196 -2.14 -0.79 28.39
CA LYS A 196 -0.84 -0.96 29.07
C LYS A 196 -0.80 -2.25 29.93
N VAL A 197 0.45 -2.67 30.21
CA VAL A 197 0.99 -3.37 31.42
C VAL A 197 1.59 -4.78 31.20
N HIS A 198 2.91 -4.82 31.46
CA HIS A 198 3.85 -5.88 31.89
C HIS A 198 3.90 -7.32 31.31
N HIS A 199 5.15 -7.67 30.95
CA HIS A 199 5.85 -8.95 30.81
C HIS A 199 5.34 -10.08 29.91
N SER A 200 6.22 -10.39 28.94
CA SER A 200 6.50 -11.69 28.32
C SER A 200 5.33 -12.43 27.66
N ALA A 201 5.13 -12.17 26.37
CA ALA A 201 4.41 -13.10 25.50
C ALA A 201 5.03 -13.13 24.09
N LYS A 202 5.42 -14.34 23.71
CA LYS A 202 5.98 -14.89 22.46
C LYS A 202 5.71 -14.06 21.18
N PRO A 203 6.69 -13.92 20.26
CA PRO A 203 6.47 -13.22 19.00
C PRO A 203 5.38 -13.91 18.15
N PRO A 204 4.55 -13.15 17.42
CA PRO A 204 3.49 -13.71 16.60
C PRO A 204 4.09 -14.61 15.50
N VAL A 205 3.67 -15.87 15.47
CA VAL A 205 4.10 -16.85 14.46
C VAL A 205 3.12 -16.82 13.29
N LEU A 206 3.64 -16.61 12.08
CA LEU A 206 2.87 -16.71 10.83
C LEU A 206 2.22 -18.10 10.73
N ARG A 207 0.90 -18.15 10.61
CA ARG A 207 0.17 -19.37 10.23
C ARG A 207 -0.36 -19.22 8.81
N VAL A 208 -0.04 -20.19 7.95
CA VAL A 208 -0.66 -20.35 6.63
C VAL A 208 -2.07 -20.87 6.86
N VAL A 209 -3.07 -20.19 6.30
CA VAL A 209 -4.47 -20.67 6.29
C VAL A 209 -4.75 -21.13 4.87
N GLU A 210 -4.70 -22.44 4.62
CA GLU A 210 -5.24 -23.02 3.40
C GLU A 210 -6.76 -23.06 3.52
N ARG A 211 -7.47 -22.50 2.52
CA ARG A 211 -8.90 -22.76 2.35
C ARG A 211 -9.07 -23.83 1.29
N ALA A 212 -9.63 -24.96 1.69
CA ALA A 212 -10.18 -25.95 0.76
C ALA A 212 -11.32 -25.29 -0.05
N ILE A 213 -11.25 -25.40 -1.37
CA ILE A 213 -12.38 -25.15 -2.25
C ILE A 213 -13.18 -26.44 -2.23
N ALA A 214 -14.38 -26.42 -1.64
CA ALA A 214 -15.32 -27.52 -1.81
C ALA A 214 -15.81 -27.53 -3.26
N SER A 215 -15.47 -28.57 -4.00
CA SER A 215 -16.13 -28.96 -5.24
C SER A 215 -17.41 -29.72 -4.89
N GLY A 216 -18.55 -29.22 -5.37
CA GLY A 216 -19.89 -29.79 -5.22
C GLY A 216 -20.93 -28.80 -5.71
#